data_AF-K7K527-F1
#
_entry.id   AF-K7K527-F1
#
_cell.length_a   1.000
_cell.length_b   1.000
_cell.length_c   1.000
_cell.angle_alpha   90.00
_cell.angle_beta   90.00
_cell.angle_gamma   90.00
#
_symmetry.space_group_name_H-M   'P 1'
#
loop_
_entity.id
_entity.type
_entity.pdbx_description
1 polymer ?
#
loop_
_entity_poly.entity_id
_entity_poly.type
_entity_poly.pdbx_seq_one_letter_code
_entity_poly.pdbx_strand_id
1 'polypeptide(L)'
;MSSSQGSDQGWQWFKDPRLVCLGFRGIFPSNITPPLIEVDKETDEQNFLLWRIEKGVAEGSTEIPKGEAVPLEYNLAGLNAISFDKGCYVGQELIARTHHRGVIRKRIVPLRFLDNDGKELVNKVIPGSEVMNTASGKQAGTVTTALGCRGLGLLRLEEEALKGSSALSVQGQEDVKVVASRPDWWPSEWLQDHGQHAAFA
;
A
#
# COMPACT_ATOMS: atom_id res chain seq x y z
N MET A 1 -3.97 34.51 -4.99
CA MET A 1 -2.68 34.11 -5.61
C MET A 1 -2.62 32.59 -5.58
N SER A 2 -3.14 31.93 -6.62
CA SER A 2 -3.13 30.46 -6.75
C SER A 2 -1.74 30.02 -7.19
N SER A 3 -1.08 29.17 -6.41
CA SER A 3 0.32 28.72 -6.60
C SER A 3 0.50 27.68 -7.70
N SER A 4 -0.29 27.76 -8.77
CA SER A 4 -0.26 26.82 -9.90
C SER A 4 -0.34 27.60 -11.21
N GLN A 5 0.71 28.37 -11.50
CA GLN A 5 1.03 28.72 -12.88
C GLN A 5 2.07 27.72 -13.37
N GLY A 6 1.67 26.84 -14.28
CA GLY A 6 2.61 26.04 -15.04
C GLY A 6 3.44 26.98 -15.90
N SER A 7 4.75 26.99 -15.71
CA SER A 7 5.65 27.72 -16.61
C SER A 7 5.64 27.07 -17.98
N ASP A 8 5.67 27.85 -19.06
CA ASP A 8 5.90 27.38 -20.44
C ASP A 8 7.31 26.77 -20.65
N GLN A 9 8.10 26.64 -19.57
CA GLN A 9 9.48 26.16 -19.61
C GLN A 9 9.56 24.63 -19.49
N GLY A 10 9.32 23.98 -20.62
CA GLY A 10 9.80 22.62 -20.89
C GLY A 10 9.17 21.49 -20.07
N TRP A 11 9.88 20.38 -19.99
CA TRP A 11 9.48 19.15 -19.30
C TRP A 11 10.58 18.73 -18.34
N GLN A 12 10.21 18.11 -17.23
CA GLN A 12 11.16 17.58 -16.24
C GLN A 12 10.75 16.17 -15.81
N TRP A 13 11.72 15.26 -15.77
CA TRP A 13 11.56 13.90 -15.24
C TRP A 13 12.28 13.78 -13.91
N PHE A 14 11.57 13.28 -12.90
CA PHE A 14 12.10 13.00 -11.57
C PHE A 14 11.97 11.51 -11.28
N LYS A 15 12.93 10.91 -10.57
CA LYS A 15 12.73 9.55 -10.04
C LYS A 15 11.54 9.55 -9.08
N ASP A 16 10.72 8.50 -9.09
CA ASP A 16 9.66 8.37 -8.08
C ASP A 16 10.32 8.34 -6.68
N PRO A 17 9.97 9.26 -5.78
CA PRO A 17 10.65 9.40 -4.49
C PRO A 17 10.33 8.25 -3.53
N ARG A 18 9.30 7.44 -3.82
CA ARG A 18 8.86 6.36 -2.95
C ARG A 18 9.69 5.11 -3.18
N LEU A 19 9.79 4.67 -4.44
CA LEU A 19 10.48 3.44 -4.84
C LEU A 19 11.06 3.57 -6.25
N VAL A 20 12.28 3.07 -6.44
CA VAL A 20 12.96 3.04 -7.75
C VAL A 20 12.15 2.24 -8.78
N CYS A 21 11.46 1.17 -8.37
CA CYS A 21 10.67 0.34 -9.26
C CYS A 21 9.37 1.00 -9.78
N LEU A 22 8.98 2.17 -9.25
CA LEU A 22 7.88 2.98 -9.77
C LEU A 22 8.32 3.96 -10.87
N GLY A 23 9.59 3.89 -11.28
CA GLY A 23 10.13 4.61 -12.42
C GLY A 23 10.28 6.12 -12.17
N PHE A 24 9.76 6.91 -13.10
CA PHE A 24 9.89 8.36 -13.11
C PHE A 24 8.53 9.05 -13.07
N ARG A 25 8.53 10.34 -12.71
CA ARG A 25 7.40 11.27 -12.79
C ARG A 25 7.78 12.40 -13.72
N GLY A 26 6.97 12.58 -14.76
CA GLY A 26 7.09 13.66 -15.73
C GLY A 26 6.16 14.81 -15.34
N ILE A 27 6.68 16.03 -15.37
CA ILE A 27 5.89 17.25 -15.27
C ILE A 27 6.07 18.02 -16.58
N PHE A 28 4.97 18.26 -17.27
CA PHE A 28 4.94 18.91 -18.59
C PHE A 28 3.61 19.66 -18.77
N PRO A 29 3.56 20.70 -19.63
CA PRO A 29 2.32 21.38 -20.00
C PRO A 29 1.28 20.42 -20.59
N SER A 30 0.00 20.60 -20.23
CA SER A 30 -1.10 19.71 -20.67
C SER A 30 -1.37 19.75 -22.18
N ASN A 31 -0.88 20.77 -22.87
CA ASN A 31 -1.02 20.96 -24.31
C ASN A 31 0.14 20.38 -25.13
N ILE A 32 1.13 19.73 -24.51
CA ILE A 32 2.23 19.07 -25.20
C ILE A 32 2.20 17.57 -25.00
N THR A 33 2.55 16.81 -26.04
CA THR A 33 2.85 15.38 -25.89
C THR A 33 4.14 15.26 -25.08
N PRO A 34 4.17 14.43 -24.01
CA PRO A 34 5.38 14.22 -23.24
C PRO A 34 6.48 13.67 -24.16
N PRO A 35 7.74 14.12 -24.00
CA PRO A 35 8.84 13.51 -24.72
C PRO A 35 8.99 12.07 -24.24
N LEU A 36 8.72 11.13 -25.15
CA LEU A 36 8.73 9.71 -24.87
C LEU A 36 10.17 9.26 -24.56
N ILE A 37 10.31 8.52 -23.46
CA ILE A 37 11.58 7.90 -23.06
C ILE A 37 11.66 6.56 -23.80
N GLU A 38 12.26 6.58 -24.99
CA GLU A 38 12.77 5.45 -25.80
C GLU A 38 11.80 4.32 -26.22
N VAL A 39 10.57 4.25 -25.68
CA VAL A 39 9.61 3.19 -26.01
C VAL A 39 8.25 3.83 -26.29
N ASP A 40 7.91 3.99 -27.55
CA ASP A 40 6.65 4.60 -28.06
C ASP A 40 5.40 3.75 -27.76
N LYS A 41 5.24 3.27 -26.53
CA LYS A 41 4.11 2.47 -26.10
C LYS A 41 3.46 3.13 -24.89
N GLU A 42 2.44 3.93 -25.19
CA GLU A 42 1.48 4.34 -24.18
C GLU A 42 0.74 3.11 -23.65
N THR A 43 0.38 3.16 -22.38
CA THR A 43 -0.39 2.11 -21.71
C THR A 43 -1.54 2.75 -20.94
N ASP A 44 -2.61 1.99 -20.75
CA ASP A 44 -3.75 2.40 -19.93
C ASP A 44 -3.32 2.68 -18.48
N GLU A 45 -3.95 3.68 -17.85
CA GLU A 45 -3.74 4.05 -16.45
C GLU A 45 -3.96 2.87 -15.49
N GLN A 46 -4.88 1.96 -15.81
CA GLN A 46 -5.13 0.76 -15.02
C GLN A 46 -3.90 -0.16 -14.92
N ASN A 47 -3.03 -0.17 -15.92
CA ASN A 47 -1.79 -0.96 -15.85
C ASN A 47 -0.80 -0.35 -14.85
N PHE A 48 -0.73 0.98 -14.77
CA PHE A 48 0.05 1.67 -13.75
C PHE A 48 -0.54 1.45 -12.34
N LEU A 49 -1.86 1.55 -12.20
CA LEU A 49 -2.56 1.26 -10.95
C LEU A 49 -2.30 -0.17 -10.48
N LEU A 50 -2.46 -1.16 -11.38
CA LEU A 50 -2.18 -2.57 -11.09
C LEU A 50 -0.73 -2.76 -10.64
N TRP A 51 0.23 -2.16 -11.35
CA TRP A 51 1.64 -2.20 -10.97
C TRP A 51 1.88 -1.66 -9.55
N ARG A 52 1.31 -0.49 -9.20
CA ARG A 52 1.43 0.05 -7.83
C ARG A 52 0.81 -0.85 -6.77
N ILE A 53 -0.37 -1.39 -7.06
CA ILE A 53 -1.10 -2.30 -6.16
C ILE A 53 -0.24 -3.54 -5.90
N GLU A 54 0.35 -4.14 -6.93
CA GLU A 54 1.24 -5.30 -6.79
C GLU A 54 2.52 -4.97 -6.03
N LYS A 55 3.00 -3.71 -6.08
CA LYS A 55 4.08 -3.22 -5.23
C LYS A 55 3.65 -2.84 -3.81
N GLY A 56 2.37 -2.93 -3.45
CA GLY A 56 1.91 -2.60 -2.11
C GLY A 56 1.99 -1.11 -1.78
N VAL A 57 1.89 -0.24 -2.79
CA VAL A 57 2.01 1.21 -2.61
C VAL A 57 0.64 1.87 -2.75
N ALA A 58 0.10 2.37 -1.64
CA ALA A 58 -1.14 3.15 -1.64
C ALA A 58 -0.92 4.57 -2.18
N GLU A 59 -1.91 5.14 -2.88
CA GLU A 59 -1.88 6.49 -3.43
C GLU A 59 -3.27 7.14 -3.43
N GLY A 60 -3.32 8.44 -3.13
CA GLY A 60 -4.54 9.21 -3.18
C GLY A 60 -5.50 8.96 -2.02
N SER A 61 -6.55 9.78 -1.95
CA SER A 61 -7.50 9.75 -0.83
C SER A 61 -8.47 8.57 -0.84
N THR A 62 -8.59 7.89 -1.97
CA THR A 62 -9.41 6.68 -2.10
C THR A 62 -8.74 5.49 -1.41
N GLU A 63 -7.41 5.41 -1.50
CA GLU A 63 -6.62 4.32 -0.90
C GLU A 63 -6.13 4.71 0.50
N ILE A 64 -5.94 6.02 0.78
CA ILE A 64 -5.47 6.56 2.07
C ILE A 64 -6.55 7.50 2.63
N PRO A 65 -7.47 7.00 3.49
CA PRO A 65 -8.59 7.78 4.02
C PRO A 65 -8.14 8.98 4.85
N LYS A 66 -8.71 10.15 4.55
CA LYS A 66 -8.40 11.41 5.24
C LYS A 66 -8.88 11.35 6.69
N GLY A 67 -8.01 11.72 7.64
CA GLY A 67 -8.36 11.81 9.07
C GLY A 67 -8.40 10.47 9.82
N GLU A 68 -8.46 9.35 9.11
CA GLU A 68 -8.50 8.00 9.71
C GLU A 68 -7.19 7.24 9.49
N ALA A 69 -6.50 7.46 8.37
CA ALA A 69 -5.27 6.76 8.05
C ALA A 69 -4.15 7.10 9.03
N VAL A 70 -3.57 6.08 9.66
CA VAL A 70 -2.34 6.21 10.44
C VAL A 70 -1.14 6.09 9.50
N PRO A 71 -0.32 7.14 9.28
CA PRO A 71 0.76 7.15 8.27
C PRO A 71 1.70 5.94 8.30
N LEU A 72 2.02 5.45 9.49
CA LEU A 72 2.90 4.30 9.69
C LEU A 72 2.26 2.97 9.25
N GLU A 73 0.94 2.83 9.37
CA GLU A 73 0.21 1.66 8.85
C GLU A 73 0.15 1.67 7.31
N TYR A 74 0.21 2.84 6.68
CA TYR A 74 0.28 2.99 5.21
C TYR A 74 1.72 2.97 4.68
N ASN A 75 2.66 2.48 5.48
CA ASN A 75 4.07 2.34 5.15
C ASN A 75 4.79 3.64 4.75
N LEU A 76 4.24 4.82 5.08
CA LEU A 76 4.78 6.11 4.64
C LEU A 76 6.22 6.37 5.13
N ALA A 77 6.62 5.79 6.26
CA ALA A 77 8.02 5.82 6.70
C ALA A 77 8.97 5.06 5.76
N GLY A 78 8.55 3.90 5.23
CA GLY A 78 9.35 3.12 4.28
C GLY A 78 9.27 3.62 2.83
N LEU A 79 8.34 4.53 2.55
CA LEU A 79 8.17 5.19 1.25
C LEU A 79 8.77 6.61 1.23
N ASN A 80 9.71 6.90 2.13
CA ASN A 80 10.44 8.16 2.24
C ASN A 80 9.55 9.41 2.48
N ALA A 81 8.35 9.23 3.03
CA ALA A 81 7.40 10.33 3.25
C ALA A 81 7.47 10.94 4.66
N ILE A 82 8.23 10.35 5.57
CA ILE A 82 8.40 10.82 6.96
C ILE A 82 9.89 10.92 7.26
N SER A 83 10.32 12.08 7.76
CA SER A 83 11.66 12.27 8.33
C SER A 83 11.52 12.45 9.83
N PHE A 84 12.29 11.67 10.58
CA PHE A 84 12.31 11.68 12.05
C PHE A 84 13.36 12.65 12.63
N ASP A 85 14.19 13.23 11.76
CA ASP A 85 15.34 14.08 12.05
C ASP A 85 15.14 15.55 11.61
N LYS A 86 13.99 15.89 11.00
CA LYS A 86 13.63 17.27 10.65
C LYS A 86 13.02 18.04 11.83
N GLY A 87 12.93 19.36 11.64
CA GLY A 87 12.23 20.26 12.56
C GLY A 87 10.72 19.99 12.67
N CYS A 88 10.07 20.75 13.56
CA CYS A 88 8.67 20.52 13.96
C CYS A 88 7.68 20.55 12.79
N TYR A 89 6.79 19.56 12.72
CA TYR A 89 5.65 19.54 11.81
C TYR A 89 4.37 19.03 12.50
N VAL A 90 3.21 19.36 11.94
CA VAL A 90 1.91 19.02 12.54
C VAL A 90 1.75 17.50 12.66
N GLY A 91 1.46 17.03 13.87
CA GLY A 91 1.23 15.61 14.17
C GLY A 91 2.51 14.80 14.42
N GLN A 92 3.69 15.45 14.45
CA GLN A 92 4.96 14.77 14.67
C GLN A 92 5.01 13.98 15.99
N GLU A 93 4.46 14.51 17.08
CA GLU A 93 4.54 13.85 18.39
C GLU A 93 3.86 12.47 18.39
N LEU A 94 2.74 12.34 17.67
CA LEU A 94 2.03 11.08 17.54
C LEU A 94 2.83 10.09 16.69
N ILE A 95 3.34 10.56 15.54
CA ILE A 95 4.12 9.72 14.62
C ILE A 95 5.43 9.24 15.26
N ALA A 96 6.17 10.15 15.90
CA ALA A 96 7.42 9.83 16.57
C ALA A 96 7.19 8.87 17.75
N ARG A 97 6.13 9.08 18.54
CA ARG A 97 5.77 8.16 19.63
C ARG A 97 5.48 6.76 19.12
N THR A 98 4.66 6.63 18.09
CA THR A 98 4.33 5.32 17.51
C THR A 98 5.55 4.68 16.86
N HIS A 99 6.44 5.45 16.24
CA HIS A 99 7.68 4.92 15.66
C HIS A 99 8.66 4.40 16.71
N HIS A 100 8.89 5.13 17.80
CA HIS A 100 9.92 4.78 18.78
C HIS A 100 9.45 3.85 19.90
N ARG A 101 8.15 3.85 20.21
CA ARG A 101 7.59 3.11 21.36
C ARG A 101 6.35 2.31 21.01
N GLY A 102 5.79 2.50 19.82
CA GLY A 102 4.59 1.81 19.39
C GLY A 102 4.92 0.54 18.62
N VAL A 103 4.06 -0.46 18.74
CA VAL A 103 4.06 -1.62 17.85
C VAL A 103 3.11 -1.32 16.70
N ILE A 104 3.61 -1.34 15.46
CA ILE A 104 2.77 -1.21 14.27
C ILE A 104 2.12 -2.56 14.03
N ARG A 105 0.85 -2.69 14.40
CA ARG A 105 0.13 -3.98 14.33
C ARG A 105 -0.53 -4.24 12.99
N LYS A 106 -0.79 -3.20 12.19
CA LYS A 106 -1.41 -3.30 10.86
C LYS A 106 -0.57 -2.59 9.83
N ARG A 107 -0.52 -3.14 8.61
CA ARG A 107 0.04 -2.44 7.45
C ARG A 107 -0.80 -2.66 6.21
N ILE A 108 -0.71 -1.69 5.29
CA ILE A 108 -1.17 -1.86 3.92
C ILE A 108 -0.28 -2.89 3.22
N VAL A 109 -0.89 -3.91 2.61
CA VAL A 109 -0.22 -4.99 1.90
C VAL A 109 -0.94 -5.31 0.58
N PRO A 110 -0.21 -5.77 -0.46
CA PRO A 110 -0.80 -6.31 -1.66
C PRO A 110 -1.57 -7.60 -1.38
N LEU A 111 -2.73 -7.73 -2.04
CA LEU A 111 -3.63 -8.88 -1.96
C LEU A 111 -3.83 -9.51 -3.33
N ARG A 112 -4.03 -10.83 -3.34
CA ARG A 112 -4.56 -11.60 -4.47
C ARG A 112 -5.84 -12.31 -4.04
N PHE A 113 -6.82 -12.37 -4.93
CA PHE A 113 -8.11 -13.03 -4.70
C PHE A 113 -8.20 -14.30 -5.54
N LEU A 114 -8.38 -15.44 -4.86
CA LEU A 114 -8.38 -16.77 -5.46
C LEU A 114 -9.63 -17.54 -5.04
N ASP A 115 -10.06 -18.52 -5.82
CA ASP A 115 -11.05 -19.51 -5.39
C ASP A 115 -10.40 -20.63 -4.56
N ASN A 116 -11.22 -21.61 -4.15
CA ASN A 116 -10.77 -22.79 -3.41
C ASN A 116 -9.76 -23.65 -4.18
N ASP A 117 -9.76 -23.59 -5.52
CA ASP A 117 -8.86 -24.33 -6.39
C ASP A 117 -7.59 -23.53 -6.74
N GLY A 118 -7.44 -22.32 -6.17
CA GLY A 118 -6.30 -21.43 -6.39
C GLY A 118 -6.36 -20.63 -7.70
N LYS A 119 -7.50 -20.60 -8.38
CA LYS A 119 -7.70 -19.82 -9.61
C LYS A 119 -8.07 -18.39 -9.28
N GLU A 120 -7.57 -17.45 -10.07
CA GLU A 120 -7.81 -16.02 -9.86
C GLU A 120 -9.28 -15.64 -10.04
N LEU A 121 -9.82 -14.96 -9.03
CA LEU A 121 -11.19 -14.45 -9.02
C LEU A 121 -11.20 -12.97 -9.40
N VAL A 122 -11.75 -12.68 -10.58
CA VAL A 122 -11.83 -11.33 -11.13
C VAL A 122 -13.13 -10.67 -10.69
N ASN A 123 -13.05 -9.44 -10.15
CA ASN A 123 -14.20 -8.59 -9.80
C ASN A 123 -15.19 -9.21 -8.79
N LYS A 124 -14.70 -10.08 -7.90
CA LYS A 124 -15.51 -10.67 -6.82
C LYS A 124 -15.45 -9.89 -5.50
N VAL A 125 -14.38 -9.13 -5.29
CA VAL A 125 -14.11 -8.40 -4.06
C VAL A 125 -14.28 -6.90 -4.31
N ILE A 126 -14.82 -6.19 -3.32
CA ILE A 126 -15.00 -4.75 -3.37
C ILE A 126 -14.18 -4.08 -2.25
N PRO A 127 -13.77 -2.81 -2.42
CA PRO A 127 -13.25 -2.01 -1.31
C PRO A 127 -14.22 -2.00 -0.13
N GLY A 128 -13.69 -2.08 1.09
CA GLY A 128 -14.44 -2.18 2.33
C GLY A 128 -14.77 -3.62 2.77
N SER A 129 -14.56 -4.64 1.93
CA SER A 129 -14.74 -6.03 2.33
C SER A 129 -13.85 -6.41 3.52
N GLU A 130 -14.44 -7.02 4.55
CA GLU A 130 -13.72 -7.52 5.71
C GLU A 130 -12.93 -8.78 5.37
N VAL A 131 -11.68 -8.84 5.81
CA VAL A 131 -10.80 -10.00 5.66
C VAL A 131 -10.78 -10.75 7.00
N MET A 132 -11.14 -12.03 6.95
CA MET A 132 -11.23 -12.91 8.10
C MET A 132 -10.11 -13.94 8.07
N ASN A 133 -9.52 -14.24 9.23
CA ASN A 133 -8.67 -15.40 9.40
C ASN A 133 -9.56 -16.62 9.65
N THR A 134 -9.56 -17.58 8.72
CA THR A 134 -10.40 -18.78 8.75
C THR A 134 -9.98 -19.77 9.84
N ALA A 135 -8.72 -19.73 10.29
CA ALA A 135 -8.23 -20.59 11.36
C ALA A 135 -8.65 -20.08 12.75
N SER A 136 -8.58 -18.76 12.98
CA SER A 136 -8.92 -18.15 14.27
C SER A 136 -10.35 -17.61 14.36
N GLY A 137 -11.04 -17.47 13.22
CA GLY A 137 -12.37 -16.84 13.11
C GLY A 137 -12.38 -15.33 13.37
N LYS A 138 -11.20 -14.70 13.55
CA LYS A 138 -11.08 -13.27 13.86
C LYS A 138 -10.88 -12.44 12.60
N GLN A 139 -11.33 -11.18 12.67
CA GLN A 139 -11.06 -10.21 11.61
C GLN A 139 -9.56 -9.89 11.55
N ALA A 140 -8.98 -10.15 10.39
CA ALA A 140 -7.58 -9.88 10.07
C ALA A 140 -7.37 -8.47 9.52
N GLY A 141 -8.40 -7.87 8.89
CA GLY A 141 -8.33 -6.51 8.37
C GLY A 141 -9.44 -6.19 7.37
N THR A 142 -9.15 -5.25 6.46
CA THR A 142 -10.12 -4.76 5.47
C THR A 142 -9.43 -4.54 4.13
N VAL A 143 -10.12 -4.87 3.03
CA VAL A 143 -9.69 -4.55 1.67
C VAL A 143 -9.88 -3.06 1.43
N THR A 144 -8.84 -2.33 1.06
CA THR A 144 -8.91 -0.88 0.75
C THR A 144 -9.09 -0.63 -0.74
N THR A 145 -8.57 -1.53 -1.58
CA THR A 145 -8.57 -1.39 -3.04
C THR A 145 -8.75 -2.76 -3.67
N ALA A 146 -9.57 -2.86 -4.72
CA ALA A 146 -9.73 -4.07 -5.51
C ALA A 146 -9.73 -3.72 -7.01
N LEU A 147 -8.85 -4.38 -7.78
CA LEU A 147 -8.71 -4.26 -9.21
C LEU A 147 -8.56 -5.65 -9.81
N GLY A 148 -9.62 -6.16 -10.45
CA GLY A 148 -9.65 -7.51 -10.98
C GLY A 148 -9.49 -8.56 -9.87
N CYS A 149 -8.38 -9.29 -9.89
CA CYS A 149 -8.00 -10.30 -8.90
C CYS A 149 -6.87 -9.84 -7.95
N ARG A 150 -6.54 -8.54 -7.97
CA ARG A 150 -5.52 -7.90 -7.14
C ARG A 150 -6.13 -6.82 -6.27
N GLY A 151 -5.46 -6.45 -5.19
CA GLY A 151 -5.93 -5.38 -4.33
C GLY A 151 -4.90 -4.95 -3.30
N LEU A 152 -5.30 -3.99 -2.47
CA LEU A 152 -4.60 -3.61 -1.26
C LEU A 152 -5.51 -3.90 -0.06
N GLY A 153 -4.90 -4.27 1.07
CA GLY A 153 -5.62 -4.46 2.32
C GLY A 153 -4.82 -3.96 3.51
N LEU A 154 -5.52 -3.32 4.44
CA LEU A 154 -4.97 -2.95 5.73
C LEU A 154 -5.12 -4.15 6.66
N LEU A 155 -4.08 -4.97 6.75
CA LEU A 155 -4.10 -6.24 7.49
C LEU A 155 -3.23 -6.18 8.74
N ARG A 156 -3.61 -6.96 9.74
CA ARG A 156 -2.77 -7.25 10.92
C ARG A 156 -1.53 -8.02 10.49
N LEU A 157 -0.39 -7.70 11.09
CA LEU A 157 0.91 -8.30 10.76
C LEU A 157 1.15 -9.68 11.37
N GLU A 158 0.13 -10.28 12.00
CA GLU A 158 0.21 -11.62 12.57
C GLU A 158 0.79 -12.62 11.56
N GLU A 159 1.74 -13.45 11.99
CA GLU A 159 2.55 -14.28 11.10
C GLU A 159 1.74 -15.15 10.14
N GLU A 160 0.57 -15.63 10.57
CA GLU A 160 -0.33 -16.45 9.76
C GLU A 160 -0.93 -15.69 8.57
N ALA A 161 -1.26 -14.41 8.76
CA ALA A 161 -1.93 -13.59 7.75
C ALA A 161 -0.99 -13.21 6.59
N LEU A 162 0.32 -13.20 6.82
CA LEU A 162 1.33 -12.73 5.85
C LEU A 162 2.24 -13.84 5.29
N LYS A 163 2.12 -15.09 5.75
CA LYS A 163 2.89 -16.25 5.25
C LYS A 163 2.36 -16.80 3.91
N GLY A 164 1.45 -16.09 3.23
CA GLY A 164 0.83 -16.57 1.98
C GLY A 164 -0.06 -17.80 2.15
N SER A 165 -0.44 -18.13 3.39
CA SER A 165 -1.32 -19.24 3.70
C SER A 165 -2.75 -18.91 3.28
N SER A 166 -3.50 -19.90 2.77
CA SER A 166 -4.91 -19.82 2.38
C SER A 166 -5.87 -19.63 3.57
N ALA A 167 -5.36 -19.14 4.70
CA ALA A 167 -6.08 -18.96 5.95
C ALA A 167 -6.85 -17.64 6.00
N LEU A 168 -6.88 -16.85 4.92
CA LEU A 168 -7.70 -15.63 4.85
C LEU A 168 -8.81 -15.79 3.82
N SER A 169 -9.99 -15.28 4.14
CA SER A 169 -11.12 -15.19 3.22
C SER A 169 -11.88 -13.88 3.40
N VAL A 170 -12.73 -13.55 2.43
CA VAL A 170 -13.66 -12.43 2.57
C VAL A 170 -14.83 -12.83 3.46
N GLN A 171 -15.23 -11.97 4.39
CA GLN A 171 -16.39 -12.23 5.26
C GLN A 171 -17.66 -12.43 4.42
N GLY A 172 -18.38 -13.52 4.69
CA GLY A 172 -19.59 -13.89 3.95
C GLY A 172 -19.33 -14.48 2.55
N GLN A 173 -18.07 -14.63 2.13
CA GLN A 173 -17.64 -15.23 0.86
C GLN A 173 -16.45 -16.16 1.12
N GLU A 174 -16.70 -17.31 1.76
CA GLU A 174 -15.64 -18.26 2.15
C GLU A 174 -14.94 -18.93 0.96
N ASP A 175 -15.60 -18.95 -0.20
CA ASP A 175 -15.07 -19.38 -1.49
C ASP A 175 -14.04 -18.40 -2.07
N VAL A 176 -14.00 -17.15 -1.56
CA VAL A 176 -13.02 -16.15 -1.95
C VAL A 176 -11.86 -16.14 -0.95
N LYS A 177 -10.76 -16.81 -1.33
CA LYS A 177 -9.49 -16.79 -0.60
C LYS A 177 -8.73 -15.50 -0.86
N VAL A 178 -8.14 -14.97 0.20
CA VAL A 178 -7.29 -13.78 0.16
C VAL A 178 -5.85 -14.23 0.42
N VAL A 179 -4.94 -13.90 -0.49
CA VAL A 179 -3.51 -14.14 -0.30
C VAL A 179 -2.83 -12.80 -0.17
N ALA A 180 -2.30 -12.51 1.02
CA ALA A 180 -1.48 -11.32 1.25
C ALA A 180 -0.01 -11.65 1.04
N SER A 181 0.74 -10.70 0.47
CA SER A 181 2.20 -10.80 0.37
C SER A 181 2.89 -9.60 0.99
N ARG A 182 4.13 -9.84 1.46
CA ARG A 182 5.00 -8.75 1.93
C ARG A 182 5.73 -8.18 0.72
N PRO A 183 5.70 -6.85 0.51
CA PRO A 183 6.51 -6.23 -0.52
C PRO A 183 8.02 -6.38 -0.27
N ASP A 184 8.79 -6.66 -1.32
CA ASP A 184 10.24 -6.88 -1.23
C ASP A 184 11.04 -5.65 -0.79
N TRP A 185 10.45 -4.45 -0.93
CA TRP A 185 11.09 -3.20 -0.55
C TRP A 185 10.93 -2.87 0.93
N TRP A 186 10.16 -3.65 1.70
CA TRP A 186 10.02 -3.41 3.14
C TRP A 186 11.40 -3.50 3.83
N PRO A 187 11.71 -2.55 4.73
CA PRO A 187 12.90 -2.63 5.56
C PRO A 187 12.97 -3.95 6.33
N SER A 188 14.16 -4.54 6.41
CA SER A 188 14.36 -5.84 7.05
C SER A 188 14.00 -5.83 8.54
N GLU A 189 14.11 -4.67 9.18
CA GLU A 189 13.76 -4.46 10.59
C GLU A 189 12.26 -4.68 10.84
N TRP A 190 11.40 -4.41 9.85
CA TRP A 190 9.95 -4.62 9.97
C TRP A 190 9.58 -6.10 9.99
N LEU A 191 10.50 -6.99 9.60
CA LEU A 191 10.28 -8.44 9.58
C LEU A 191 10.57 -9.08 10.94
N GLN A 192 11.23 -8.38 11.86
CA GLN A 192 11.73 -8.94 13.13
C GLN A 192 10.82 -8.64 14.35
N ASP A 193 9.79 -7.80 14.19
CA ASP A 193 9.09 -7.13 15.30
C ASP A 193 7.95 -7.92 15.98
N HIS A 194 8.02 -9.26 16.00
CA HIS A 194 6.98 -10.08 16.64
C HIS A 194 7.46 -10.97 17.80
N GLY A 195 8.70 -10.78 18.28
CA GLY A 195 9.29 -11.64 19.31
C GLY A 195 9.50 -11.05 20.72
N GLN A 196 9.59 -9.74 20.93
CA GLN A 196 10.25 -9.22 22.16
C GLN A 196 9.42 -8.38 23.14
N HIS A 197 8.12 -8.16 22.94
CA HIS A 197 7.32 -7.35 23.87
C HIS A 197 6.20 -8.09 24.63
N ALA A 198 6.26 -9.42 24.73
CA ALA A 198 5.36 -10.21 25.58
C ALA A 198 5.87 -10.43 27.02
N ALA A 199 7.03 -9.90 27.40
CA ALA A 199 7.63 -10.12 28.71
C ALA A 199 7.89 -8.82 29.49
N PHE A 200 6.87 -7.98 29.68
CA PHE A 200 6.80 -6.98 30.76
C PHE A 200 5.36 -6.46 30.89
N ALA A 201 4.48 -7.28 31.47
CA ALA A 201 3.24 -6.86 32.14
C ALA A 201 2.79 -7.96 33.10
#